data_AF-A0A2S9YQU9-F1
#
_entry.id   AF-A0A2S9YQU9-F1
#
_cell.length_a   1.000
_cell.length_b   1.000
_cell.length_c   1.000
_cell.angle_alpha   90.00
_cell.angle_beta   90.00
_cell.angle_gamma   90.00
#
_symmetry.space_group_name_H-M   'P 1'
#
loop_
_entity.id
_entity.type
_entity.pdbx_description
1 polymer ?
#
loop_
_entity_poly.entity_id
_entity_poly.type
_entity_poly.pdbx_seq_one_letter_code
_entity_poly.pdbx_strand_id
1 'polypeptide(L)'
;MRLRLATLLVLACCACAPDDDYPPLLDQPGDPCRSPYPSCVDGERVRECVDEVWVDRSCEESCAELGPAMLSLGCVIDGPLESCACVPEPGACAPATTACESDTELGYCGAGQVWLVYDCDTLCASSLATPTSLGCMADEDGEAACWCVDG
;
A
#
# COMPACT_ATOMS: atom_id res chain seq x y z
N MET A 1 -34.77 -79.60 -32.32
CA MET A 1 -33.65 -78.67 -32.08
C MET A 1 -34.21 -77.37 -31.54
N ARG A 2 -33.99 -77.06 -30.25
CA ARG A 2 -34.37 -75.77 -29.64
C ARG A 2 -33.12 -75.20 -28.99
N LEU A 3 -32.64 -74.09 -29.54
CA LEU A 3 -31.42 -73.38 -29.15
C LEU A 3 -31.57 -72.77 -27.74
N ARG A 4 -30.47 -72.82 -26.98
CA ARG A 4 -30.24 -72.13 -25.71
C ARG A 4 -29.87 -70.66 -25.97
N LEU A 5 -30.42 -69.72 -25.19
CA LEU A 5 -29.85 -68.39 -24.92
C LEU A 5 -29.96 -68.19 -23.40
N ALA A 6 -28.88 -68.26 -22.62
CA ALA A 6 -27.80 -67.27 -22.45
C ALA A 6 -28.24 -66.06 -21.60
N THR A 7 -28.00 -66.24 -20.30
CA THR A 7 -27.82 -65.30 -19.19
C THR A 7 -27.36 -63.90 -19.57
N LEU A 8 -28.01 -62.86 -19.02
CA LEU A 8 -27.42 -61.52 -18.85
C LEU A 8 -27.84 -60.96 -17.50
N LEU A 9 -26.90 -61.09 -16.56
CA LEU A 9 -26.91 -60.55 -15.20
C LEU A 9 -26.56 -59.06 -15.32
N VAL A 10 -27.53 -58.17 -15.20
CA VAL A 10 -27.27 -56.72 -15.16
C VAL A 10 -26.88 -56.35 -13.73
N LEU A 11 -25.58 -56.31 -13.48
CA LEU A 11 -24.99 -55.64 -12.31
C LEU A 11 -25.40 -54.16 -12.38
N ALA A 12 -26.34 -53.76 -11.53
CA ALA A 12 -26.59 -52.36 -11.20
C ALA A 12 -25.44 -51.86 -10.30
N CYS A 13 -24.27 -51.62 -10.90
CA CYS A 13 -23.29 -50.71 -10.33
C CYS A 13 -23.82 -49.28 -10.54
N CYS A 14 -24.69 -48.81 -9.65
CA CYS A 14 -24.88 -47.37 -9.49
C CYS A 14 -23.55 -46.81 -8.96
N ALA A 15 -22.76 -46.30 -9.90
CA ALA A 15 -21.60 -45.50 -9.64
C ALA A 15 -22.03 -44.28 -8.80
N CYS A 16 -21.77 -44.33 -7.49
CA CYS A 16 -21.59 -43.13 -6.72
C CYS A 16 -20.27 -42.52 -7.22
N ALA A 17 -20.33 -41.61 -8.19
CA ALA A 17 -19.29 -40.62 -8.28
C ALA A 17 -19.37 -39.82 -6.97
N PRO A 18 -18.32 -39.75 -6.14
CA PRO A 18 -18.24 -38.64 -5.22
C PRO A 18 -18.11 -37.40 -6.11
N ASP A 19 -19.19 -36.65 -6.25
CA ASP A 19 -19.08 -35.23 -6.59
C ASP A 19 -18.26 -34.62 -5.44
N ASP A 20 -16.94 -34.68 -5.57
CA ASP A 20 -15.96 -33.85 -4.87
C ASP A 20 -16.15 -32.41 -5.41
N ASP A 21 -17.35 -31.87 -5.20
CA ASP A 21 -17.67 -30.48 -5.43
C ASP A 21 -17.06 -29.73 -4.24
N TYR A 22 -15.73 -29.59 -4.29
CA TYR A 22 -15.04 -28.67 -3.41
C TYR A 22 -15.76 -27.32 -3.58
N PRO A 23 -16.22 -26.70 -2.47
CA PRO A 23 -16.85 -25.41 -2.57
C PRO A 23 -15.92 -24.47 -3.35
N PRO A 24 -16.46 -23.65 -4.26
CA PRO A 24 -15.63 -22.76 -5.07
C PRO A 24 -14.72 -21.96 -4.14
N LEU A 25 -13.45 -21.82 -4.53
CA LEU A 25 -12.53 -20.93 -3.85
C LEU A 25 -13.13 -19.53 -3.90
N LEU A 26 -13.40 -18.97 -2.72
CA LEU A 26 -13.93 -17.61 -2.57
C LEU A 26 -12.76 -16.65 -2.40
N ASP A 27 -11.96 -16.60 -3.45
CA ASP A 27 -10.76 -15.80 -3.55
C ASP A 27 -10.76 -14.93 -4.80
N GLN A 28 -11.86 -14.85 -5.55
CA GLN A 28 -11.96 -14.06 -6.76
C GLN A 28 -12.39 -12.61 -6.45
N PRO A 29 -12.15 -11.66 -7.36
CA PRO A 29 -12.62 -10.29 -7.19
C PRO A 29 -14.15 -10.27 -7.05
N GLY A 30 -14.65 -9.59 -6.02
CA GLY A 30 -16.07 -9.55 -5.68
C GLY A 30 -16.53 -10.63 -4.68
N ASP A 31 -15.70 -11.62 -4.38
CA ASP A 31 -15.99 -12.59 -3.32
C ASP A 31 -15.81 -11.97 -1.92
N PRO A 32 -16.56 -12.44 -0.90
CA PRO A 32 -16.36 -12.01 0.47
C PRO A 32 -15.00 -12.49 0.99
N CYS A 33 -14.31 -11.61 1.70
CA CYS A 33 -13.02 -11.94 2.28
C CYS A 33 -13.13 -13.05 3.34
N ARG A 34 -12.23 -14.03 3.26
CA ARG A 34 -12.06 -15.05 4.31
C ARG A 34 -10.84 -14.80 5.19
N SER A 35 -9.98 -13.90 4.76
CA SER A 35 -8.72 -13.51 5.38
C SER A 35 -8.48 -12.03 5.07
N PRO A 36 -7.89 -11.25 5.99
CA PRO A 36 -7.50 -9.87 5.70
C PRO A 36 -6.18 -9.78 4.94
N TYR A 37 -5.44 -10.90 4.79
CA TYR A 37 -4.12 -10.88 4.18
C TYR A 37 -4.19 -10.82 2.65
N PRO A 38 -3.52 -9.85 2.00
CA PRO A 38 -3.48 -9.76 0.56
C PRO A 38 -2.72 -10.94 -0.08
N SER A 39 -2.98 -11.16 -1.38
CA SER A 39 -2.27 -12.14 -2.21
C SER A 39 -1.83 -11.55 -3.54
N CYS A 40 -0.68 -11.96 -4.08
CA CYS A 40 -0.24 -11.49 -5.39
C CYS A 40 -1.06 -12.19 -6.47
N VAL A 41 -1.72 -11.42 -7.34
CA VAL A 41 -2.39 -11.97 -8.52
C VAL A 41 -1.36 -12.21 -9.63
N ASP A 42 -0.44 -11.26 -9.76
CA ASP A 42 0.69 -11.28 -10.69
C ASP A 42 1.81 -10.39 -10.13
N GLY A 43 2.86 -10.13 -10.92
CA GLY A 43 4.01 -9.32 -10.49
C GLY A 43 3.72 -7.84 -10.28
N GLU A 44 2.57 -7.33 -10.74
CA GLU A 44 2.22 -5.89 -10.72
C GLU A 44 0.89 -5.61 -10.02
N ARG A 45 0.16 -6.66 -9.60
CA ARG A 45 -1.17 -6.55 -9.00
C ARG A 45 -1.30 -7.40 -7.76
N VAL A 46 -2.01 -6.84 -6.79
CA VAL A 46 -2.35 -7.48 -5.52
C VAL A 46 -3.87 -7.61 -5.40
N ARG A 47 -4.32 -8.70 -4.79
CA ARG A 47 -5.68 -8.89 -4.34
C ARG A 47 -5.73 -8.57 -2.87
N GLU A 48 -6.48 -7.54 -2.52
CA GLU A 48 -6.62 -7.04 -1.16
C GLU A 48 -8.08 -7.08 -0.71
N CYS A 49 -8.27 -7.22 0.59
CA CYS A 49 -9.60 -7.20 1.18
C CYS A 49 -10.00 -5.76 1.51
N VAL A 50 -10.92 -5.20 0.73
CA VAL A 50 -11.44 -3.84 0.92
C VAL A 50 -12.93 -3.94 1.20
N ASP A 51 -13.39 -3.36 2.31
CA ASP A 51 -14.79 -3.39 2.74
C ASP A 51 -15.39 -4.82 2.74
N GLU A 52 -14.63 -5.79 3.27
CA GLU A 52 -15.00 -7.22 3.35
C GLU A 52 -15.16 -7.93 2.00
N VAL A 53 -14.68 -7.33 0.90
CA VAL A 53 -14.71 -7.91 -0.45
C VAL A 53 -13.31 -7.93 -1.06
N TRP A 54 -12.99 -9.00 -1.80
CA TRP A 54 -11.74 -9.07 -2.56
C TRP A 54 -11.76 -8.11 -3.75
N VAL A 55 -10.73 -7.26 -3.85
CA VAL A 55 -10.53 -6.32 -4.95
C VAL A 55 -9.12 -6.49 -5.49
N ASP A 56 -8.99 -6.54 -6.82
CA ASP A 56 -7.69 -6.52 -7.48
C ASP A 56 -7.27 -5.06 -7.72
N ARG A 57 -6.11 -4.67 -7.19
CA ARG A 57 -5.53 -3.35 -7.40
C ARG A 57 -4.13 -3.49 -8.01
N SER A 58 -3.71 -2.48 -8.77
CA SER A 58 -2.31 -2.41 -9.17
C SER A 58 -1.46 -2.05 -7.95
N CYS A 59 -0.23 -2.56 -7.90
CA CYS A 59 0.69 -2.16 -6.85
C CYS A 59 1.06 -0.68 -6.92
N GLU A 60 0.98 -0.06 -8.10
CA GLU A 60 1.09 1.39 -8.23
C GLU A 60 -0.03 2.12 -7.49
N GLU A 61 -1.30 1.69 -7.67
CA GLU A 61 -2.44 2.30 -6.96
C GLU A 61 -2.36 2.07 -5.45
N SER A 62 -2.01 0.85 -5.03
CA SER A 62 -1.85 0.50 -3.62
C SER A 62 -0.72 1.30 -2.94
N CYS A 63 0.43 1.46 -3.62
CA CYS A 63 1.53 2.26 -3.08
C CYS A 63 1.21 3.77 -3.08
N ALA A 64 0.43 4.27 -4.04
CA ALA A 64 0.04 5.69 -4.10
C ALA A 64 -0.81 6.12 -2.89
N GLU A 65 -1.51 5.19 -2.24
CA GLU A 65 -2.27 5.47 -0.99
C GLU A 65 -1.35 5.77 0.20
N LEU A 66 -0.09 5.32 0.17
CA LEU A 66 0.91 5.67 1.19
C LEU A 66 1.50 7.08 0.99
N GLY A 67 1.36 7.64 -0.21
CA GLY A 67 1.81 8.99 -0.55
C GLY A 67 2.13 9.13 -2.04
N PRO A 68 2.04 10.36 -2.59
CA PRO A 68 2.34 10.64 -4.00
C PRO A 68 3.80 10.38 -4.37
N ALA A 69 4.74 10.39 -3.42
CA ALA A 69 6.15 10.10 -3.66
C ALA A 69 6.52 8.62 -3.44
N MET A 70 5.56 7.70 -3.53
CA MET A 70 5.79 6.27 -3.34
C MET A 70 5.77 5.53 -4.69
N LEU A 71 6.83 4.78 -4.96
CA LEU A 71 6.96 3.91 -6.12
C LEU A 71 6.67 2.46 -5.77
N SER A 72 5.99 1.77 -6.68
CA SER A 72 5.83 0.32 -6.64
C SER A 72 7.07 -0.37 -7.25
N LEU A 73 7.58 -1.36 -6.54
CA LEU A 73 8.54 -2.35 -7.07
C LEU A 73 7.84 -3.64 -7.55
N GLY A 74 6.51 -3.64 -7.56
CA GLY A 74 5.68 -4.80 -7.86
C GLY A 74 5.26 -5.57 -6.62
N CYS A 75 4.52 -6.66 -6.85
CA CYS A 75 4.08 -7.55 -5.79
C CYS A 75 5.21 -8.49 -5.38
N VAL A 76 5.48 -8.58 -4.08
CA VAL A 76 6.56 -9.41 -3.52
C VAL A 76 6.00 -10.40 -2.51
N ILE A 77 6.67 -11.55 -2.42
CA ILE A 77 6.36 -12.60 -1.45
C ILE A 77 7.41 -12.51 -0.34
N ASP A 78 7.04 -12.00 0.83
CA ASP A 78 7.87 -11.98 2.04
C ASP A 78 7.33 -13.03 3.03
N GLY A 79 7.85 -14.25 2.89
CA GLY A 79 7.42 -15.39 3.70
C GLY A 79 5.96 -15.78 3.41
N PRO A 80 5.05 -15.80 4.41
CA PRO A 80 3.64 -16.11 4.20
C PRO A 80 2.81 -14.89 3.75
N LEU A 81 3.41 -13.71 3.61
CA LEU A 81 2.73 -12.48 3.23
C LEU A 81 3.08 -12.12 1.79
N GLU A 82 2.05 -11.76 1.03
CA GLU A 82 2.15 -11.33 -0.35
C GLU A 82 1.60 -9.92 -0.44
N SER A 83 2.45 -8.95 -0.76
CA SER A 83 2.07 -7.54 -0.75
C SER A 83 2.89 -6.72 -1.75
N CYS A 84 2.40 -5.54 -2.09
CA CYS A 84 3.15 -4.60 -2.92
C CYS A 84 4.36 -4.04 -2.15
N ALA A 85 5.54 -4.14 -2.75
CA ALA A 85 6.73 -3.50 -2.22
C ALA A 85 6.73 -2.04 -2.65
N CYS A 86 6.56 -1.12 -1.68
CA CYS A 86 6.56 0.31 -1.91
C CYS A 86 7.85 0.94 -1.40
N VAL A 87 8.49 1.78 -2.21
CA VAL A 87 9.68 2.54 -1.82
C VAL A 87 9.49 4.02 -2.11
N PRO A 88 10.03 4.92 -1.28
CA PRO A 88 9.99 6.35 -1.59
C PRO A 88 10.78 6.66 -2.88
N GLU A 89 10.29 7.63 -3.66
CA GLU A 89 11.01 8.18 -4.79
C GLU A 89 12.37 8.75 -4.35
N PRO A 90 13.40 8.73 -5.22
CA PRO A 90 14.64 9.44 -4.94
C PRO A 90 14.37 10.91 -4.64
N GLY A 91 14.73 11.37 -3.43
CA GLY A 91 14.47 12.73 -2.96
C GLY A 91 13.19 12.90 -2.14
N ALA A 92 12.38 11.85 -1.98
CA ALA A 92 11.29 11.83 -1.02
C ALA A 92 11.83 12.00 0.41
N CYS A 93 11.07 12.72 1.23
CA CYS A 93 11.44 13.03 2.60
C CYS A 93 10.68 12.15 3.60
N ALA A 94 11.24 12.01 4.81
CA ALA A 94 10.56 11.28 5.87
C ALA A 94 9.37 12.11 6.39
N PRO A 95 8.16 11.54 6.52
CA PRO A 95 6.97 12.30 6.88
C PRO A 95 7.12 12.93 8.26
N ALA A 96 6.55 14.13 8.43
CA ALA A 96 6.60 14.91 9.67
C ALA A 96 8.01 15.30 10.12
N THR A 97 8.96 15.40 9.18
CA THR A 97 10.29 15.96 9.45
C THR A 97 10.44 17.37 8.91
N THR A 98 11.41 18.09 9.46
CA THR A 98 11.79 19.45 9.04
C THR A 98 13.28 19.49 8.74
N ALA A 99 13.68 20.26 7.73
CA ALA A 99 15.08 20.50 7.41
C ALA A 99 15.26 21.91 6.84
N CYS A 100 16.45 22.49 6.98
CA CYS A 100 16.76 23.74 6.28
C CYS A 100 17.13 23.43 4.83
N GLU A 101 16.31 23.92 3.89
CA GLU A 101 16.61 23.83 2.46
C GLU A 101 17.64 24.89 2.05
N SER A 102 17.63 26.02 2.76
CA SER A 102 18.65 27.07 2.68
C SER A 102 18.76 27.81 4.02
N ASP A 103 19.67 28.78 4.12
CA ASP A 103 19.84 29.61 5.31
C ASP A 103 18.57 30.43 5.65
N THR A 104 17.64 30.60 4.71
CA THR A 104 16.42 31.39 4.86
C THR A 104 15.13 30.60 4.64
N GLU A 105 15.22 29.31 4.29
CA GLU A 105 14.07 28.50 3.93
C GLU A 105 13.99 27.23 4.79
N LEU A 106 12.81 27.01 5.37
CA LEU A 106 12.46 25.83 6.12
C LEU A 106 11.66 24.87 5.22
N GLY A 107 12.19 23.67 5.01
CA GLY A 107 11.48 22.54 4.45
C GLY A 107 10.67 21.82 5.54
N TYR A 108 9.41 21.53 5.27
CA TYR A 108 8.58 20.61 6.03
C TYR A 108 8.13 19.46 5.14
N CYS A 109 8.37 18.23 5.59
CA CYS A 109 7.94 17.05 4.89
C CYS A 109 6.52 16.66 5.31
N GLY A 110 5.56 16.88 4.41
CA GLY A 110 4.18 16.47 4.63
C GLY A 110 3.98 14.95 4.63
N ALA A 111 2.76 14.51 4.94
CA ALA A 111 2.38 13.10 4.85
C ALA A 111 2.59 12.51 3.43
N GLY A 112 2.59 13.36 2.41
CA GLY A 112 2.88 12.95 1.04
C GLY A 112 4.35 12.73 0.71
N GLN A 113 5.26 12.88 1.69
CA GLN A 113 6.71 12.70 1.51
C GLN A 113 7.35 13.63 0.47
N VAL A 114 6.72 14.80 0.26
CA VAL A 114 7.22 15.88 -0.58
C VAL A 114 7.56 17.08 0.30
N TRP A 115 8.72 17.69 0.06
CA TRP A 115 9.15 18.90 0.75
C TRP A 115 8.24 20.08 0.39
N LEU A 116 7.65 20.69 1.42
CA LEU A 116 7.01 21.99 1.35
C LEU A 116 8.00 23.02 1.88
N VAL A 117 8.41 23.95 1.03
CA VAL A 117 9.40 24.96 1.37
C VAL A 117 8.70 26.24 1.82
N TYR A 118 9.09 26.76 2.98
CA TYR A 118 8.58 27.99 3.55
C TYR A 118 9.71 28.98 3.78
N ASP A 119 9.47 30.22 3.37
CA ASP A 119 10.37 31.33 3.63
C ASP A 119 10.28 31.77 5.10
N CYS A 120 11.43 31.85 5.78
CA CYS A 120 11.47 32.15 7.20
C CYS A 120 11.05 33.59 7.54
N ASP A 121 11.31 34.56 6.66
CA ASP A 121 10.82 35.93 6.86
C ASP A 121 9.28 35.96 6.86
N THR A 122 8.67 35.21 5.96
CA THR A 122 7.21 35.07 5.89
C THR A 122 6.64 34.37 7.12
N LEU A 123 7.26 33.29 7.58
CA LEU A 123 6.85 32.57 8.78
C LEU A 123 6.99 33.44 10.04
N CYS A 124 8.11 34.14 10.22
CA CYS A 124 8.34 35.00 11.38
C CYS A 124 7.45 36.26 11.36
N ALA A 125 7.21 36.86 10.20
CA ALA A 125 6.29 37.99 10.06
C ALA A 125 4.84 37.66 10.46
N SER A 126 4.44 36.39 10.33
CA SER A 126 3.14 35.92 10.80
C SER A 126 3.05 35.84 12.35
N SER A 127 4.20 35.82 13.02
CA SER A 127 4.28 35.87 14.47
C SER A 127 4.18 37.33 14.94
N LEU A 128 3.10 37.63 15.68
CA LEU A 128 2.86 38.99 16.20
C LEU A 128 3.88 39.41 17.27
N ALA A 129 4.65 38.47 17.80
CA ALA A 129 5.65 38.72 18.83
C ALA A 129 7.04 38.98 18.20
N THR A 130 7.47 38.21 17.21
CA THR A 130 8.86 38.24 16.73
C THR A 130 8.92 38.34 15.20
N PRO A 131 8.80 39.56 14.63
CA PRO A 131 8.60 39.72 13.19
C PRO A 131 9.87 39.55 12.35
N THR A 132 11.06 39.47 12.97
CA THR A 132 12.34 39.39 12.26
C THR A 132 12.88 37.98 12.28
N SER A 133 13.19 37.44 11.11
CA SER A 133 13.86 36.15 10.95
C SER A 133 15.38 36.30 11.10
N LEU A 134 16.00 35.38 11.83
CA LEU A 134 17.45 35.15 11.82
C LEU A 134 17.85 34.04 10.83
N GLY A 135 16.88 33.46 10.12
CA GLY A 135 17.07 32.35 9.19
C GLY A 135 16.58 31.01 9.73
N CYS A 136 16.83 29.98 8.94
CA CYS A 136 16.59 28.60 9.32
C CYS A 136 17.80 28.05 10.07
N MET A 137 17.56 27.36 11.19
CA MET A 137 18.60 26.63 11.92
C MET A 137 18.11 25.24 12.28
N ALA A 138 19.00 24.26 12.10
CA ALA A 138 18.82 22.90 12.58
C ALA A 138 19.50 22.71 13.93
N ASP A 139 18.88 21.90 14.79
CA ASP A 139 19.49 21.45 16.05
C ASP A 139 20.42 20.24 15.84
N GLU A 140 20.90 19.67 16.94
CA GLU A 140 21.83 18.53 16.92
C GLU A 140 21.18 17.22 16.42
N ASP A 141 19.85 17.13 16.49
CA ASP A 141 19.05 15.99 16.00
C ASP A 141 18.65 16.18 14.53
N GLY A 142 18.96 17.34 13.94
CA GLY A 142 18.65 17.69 12.56
C GLY A 142 17.24 18.24 12.37
N GLU A 143 16.49 18.47 13.45
CA GLU A 143 15.20 19.17 13.40
C GLU A 143 15.46 20.66 13.14
N ALA A 144 14.72 21.24 12.21
CA ALA A 144 14.94 22.58 11.73
C ALA A 144 13.75 23.49 12.03
N ALA A 145 14.05 24.74 12.35
CA ALA A 145 13.04 25.77 12.54
C ALA A 145 13.53 27.13 12.07
N CYS A 146 12.59 28.00 11.72
CA CYS A 146 12.86 29.42 11.54
C CYS A 146 13.00 30.09 12.90
N TRP A 147 14.12 30.76 13.13
CA TRP A 147 14.36 31.49 14.37
C TRP A 147 13.90 32.93 14.24
N CYS A 148 12.89 33.27 15.03
CA CYS A 148 12.25 34.59 15.00
C CYS A 148 12.63 35.38 16.26
N VAL A 149 12.99 36.66 16.09
CA VAL A 149 13.31 37.59 17.19
C VAL A 149 12.49 38.89 17.12
N ASP A 150 12.38 39.56 18.27
CA ASP A 150 11.88 40.93 18.36
C ASP A 150 12.87 41.87 17.64
N GLY A 151 12.35 42.76 16.79
CA GLY A 151 13.14 43.72 15.99
C GLY A 151 13.50 45.02 16.71
#